data_AF-A0A355F0R6-F1
#
_entry.id   AF-A0A355F0R6-F1
#
_cell.length_a   1.000
_cell.length_b   1.000
_cell.length_c   1.000
_cell.angle_alpha   90.00
_cell.angle_beta   90.00
_cell.angle_gamma   90.00
#
_symmetry.space_group_name_H-M   'P 1'
#
loop_
_entity.id
_entity.type
_entity.pdbx_description
1 polymer ?
#
loop_
_entity_poly.entity_id
_entity_poly.type
_entity_poly.pdbx_seq_one_letter_code
_entity_poly.pdbx_strand_id
1 'polypeptide(L)'
;MFGKQDLIDAMALECDVAKHLFAKLPREDWAATLAWRPSPAQRSTEELLRFLSYCGIGATLTCVEGTWDGWKRVAQRGEEMGMDGFTAAMDRQKEEITALLSGLAEEEVSTRTAKNPLGQELSLGRALMEMPLRWLGGYRMQLFLYARALGADIGTPDCWYGLSREKPAQ
;
A
#
# COMPACT_ATOMS: atom_id res chain seq x y z
N MET A 1 -23.48 5.21 5.41
CA MET A 1 -22.96 4.03 6.15
C MET A 1 -21.68 3.63 5.43
N PHE A 2 -20.57 3.43 6.14
CA PHE A 2 -19.33 3.00 5.49
C PHE A 2 -19.48 1.53 5.08
N GLY A 3 -19.37 1.25 3.78
CA GLY A 3 -19.60 -0.07 3.19
C GLY A 3 -18.37 -0.64 2.48
N LYS A 4 -18.56 -1.82 1.88
CA LYS A 4 -17.51 -2.53 1.13
C LYS A 4 -16.88 -1.68 0.02
N GLN A 5 -17.70 -0.91 -0.70
CA GLN A 5 -17.19 -0.05 -1.77
C GLN A 5 -16.30 1.07 -1.23
N ASP A 6 -16.68 1.72 -0.12
CA ASP A 6 -15.86 2.76 0.51
C ASP A 6 -14.48 2.22 0.93
N LEU A 7 -14.43 0.97 1.38
CA LEU A 7 -13.18 0.29 1.72
C LEU A 7 -12.30 0.03 0.47
N ILE A 8 -12.90 -0.46 -0.62
CA ILE A 8 -12.20 -0.65 -1.90
C ILE A 8 -11.63 0.68 -2.39
N ASP A 9 -12.45 1.73 -2.41
CA ASP A 9 -12.06 3.05 -2.88
C ASP A 9 -10.95 3.66 -2.02
N ALA A 10 -11.02 3.50 -0.69
CA ALA A 10 -9.96 3.93 0.21
C ALA A 10 -8.64 3.21 -0.07
N MET A 11 -8.65 1.88 -0.24
CA MET A 11 -7.44 1.10 -0.54
C MET A 11 -6.87 1.42 -1.93
N ALA A 12 -7.73 1.65 -2.91
CA ALA A 12 -7.36 2.10 -4.25
C ALA A 12 -6.65 3.46 -4.21
N LEU A 13 -7.19 4.42 -3.43
CA LEU A 13 -6.57 5.72 -3.23
C LEU A 13 -5.16 5.57 -2.64
N GLU A 14 -4.97 4.76 -1.61
CA GLU A 14 -3.63 4.55 -1.03
C GLU A 14 -2.62 4.02 -2.07
N CYS A 15 -3.08 3.17 -3.00
CA CYS A 15 -2.25 2.70 -4.11
C CYS A 15 -1.87 3.84 -5.07
N ASP A 16 -2.84 4.66 -5.46
CA ASP A 16 -2.62 5.77 -6.38
C ASP A 16 -1.70 6.84 -5.77
N VAL A 17 -1.85 7.14 -4.48
CA VAL A 17 -0.95 8.05 -3.77
C VAL A 17 0.46 7.46 -3.65
N ALA A 18 0.63 6.15 -3.43
CA ALA A 18 1.95 5.53 -3.43
C ALA A 18 2.65 5.66 -4.80
N LYS A 19 1.92 5.49 -5.91
CA LYS A 19 2.44 5.72 -7.27
C LYS A 19 2.88 7.17 -7.46
N HIS A 20 2.05 8.11 -7.00
CA HIS A 20 2.38 9.53 -7.02
C HIS A 20 3.69 9.82 -6.28
N LEU A 21 3.83 9.32 -5.05
CA LEU A 21 5.04 9.51 -4.26
C LEU A 21 6.28 8.87 -4.88
N PHE A 22 6.14 7.70 -5.49
CA PHE A 22 7.23 7.06 -6.25
C PHE A 22 7.71 7.95 -7.41
N ALA A 23 6.79 8.61 -8.12
CA ALA A 23 7.15 9.56 -9.18
C ALA A 23 7.88 10.81 -8.66
N LYS A 24 7.82 11.09 -7.34
CA LYS A 24 8.49 12.21 -6.69
C LYS A 24 9.85 11.88 -6.09
N LEU A 25 10.24 10.60 -6.07
CA LEU A 25 11.58 10.25 -5.62
C LEU A 25 12.64 10.88 -6.53
N PRO A 26 13.73 11.43 -5.96
CA PRO A 26 14.84 11.98 -6.76
C PRO A 26 15.40 10.94 -7.74
N ARG A 27 15.77 11.40 -8.93
CA ARG A 27 16.24 10.53 -10.03
C ARG A 27 17.70 10.74 -10.42
N GLU A 28 18.35 11.78 -9.90
CA GLU A 28 19.73 12.14 -10.23
C GLU A 28 20.72 11.03 -9.87
N ASP A 29 20.61 10.46 -8.65
CA ASP A 29 21.30 9.26 -8.22
C ASP A 29 20.29 8.21 -7.75
N TRP A 30 19.76 7.46 -8.72
CA TRP A 30 18.70 6.50 -8.47
C TRP A 30 19.16 5.33 -7.59
N ALA A 31 20.42 4.89 -7.74
CA ALA A 31 20.98 3.82 -6.92
C ALA A 31 21.08 4.24 -5.44
N ALA A 32 21.58 5.45 -5.17
CA ALA A 32 21.63 5.98 -3.81
C ALA A 32 20.21 6.20 -3.24
N THR A 33 19.29 6.70 -4.06
CA THR A 33 17.87 6.89 -3.68
C THR A 33 17.22 5.58 -3.23
N LEU A 34 17.45 4.50 -3.97
CA LEU A 34 16.94 3.17 -3.66
C LEU A 34 17.58 2.54 -2.43
N ALA A 35 18.89 2.73 -2.24
CA ALA A 35 19.64 2.18 -1.11
C ALA A 35 19.41 2.95 0.20
N TRP A 36 18.93 4.19 0.13
CA TRP A 36 18.73 5.05 1.30
C TRP A 36 17.76 4.44 2.30
N ARG A 37 18.10 4.60 3.59
CA ARG A 37 17.25 4.25 4.74
C ARG A 37 17.49 5.27 5.87
N PRO A 38 16.48 5.63 6.67
CA PRO A 38 16.65 6.60 7.76
C PRO A 38 17.50 6.07 8.92
N SER A 39 17.55 4.76 9.10
CA SER A 39 18.41 4.08 10.08
C SER A 39 18.72 2.64 9.63
N PRO A 40 19.77 1.99 10.18
CA PRO A 40 20.12 0.61 9.81
C PRO A 40 19.01 -0.43 10.04
N ALA A 41 18.15 -0.21 11.03
CA ALA A 41 17.06 -1.13 11.38
C ALA A 41 15.80 -0.95 10.51
N GLN A 42 15.75 0.10 9.70
CA GLN A 42 14.62 0.39 8.83
C GLN A 42 14.89 -0.13 7.41
N ARG A 43 13.79 -0.37 6.69
CA ARG A 43 13.83 -0.72 5.27
C ARG A 43 14.50 0.38 4.46
N SER A 44 15.27 0.02 3.43
CA SER A 44 15.60 0.95 2.36
C SER A 44 14.38 1.38 1.57
N THR A 45 14.54 2.42 0.74
CA THR A 45 13.51 2.84 -0.22
C THR A 45 13.10 1.66 -1.12
N GLU A 46 14.05 0.90 -1.65
CA GLU A 46 13.77 -0.28 -2.48
C GLU A 46 12.99 -1.36 -1.72
N GLU A 47 13.44 -1.72 -0.51
CA GLU A 47 12.77 -2.72 0.34
C GLU A 47 11.35 -2.27 0.70
N LEU A 48 11.14 -0.97 0.93
CA LEU A 48 9.83 -0.39 1.21
C LEU A 48 8.92 -0.42 -0.03
N LEU A 49 9.43 -0.08 -1.21
CA LEU A 49 8.66 -0.13 -2.46
C LEU A 49 8.25 -1.56 -2.82
N ARG A 50 9.15 -2.53 -2.68
CA ARG A 50 8.81 -3.95 -2.84
C ARG A 50 7.73 -4.37 -1.86
N PHE A 51 7.85 -4.01 -0.59
CA PHE A 51 6.84 -4.32 0.41
C PHE A 51 5.47 -3.69 0.09
N LEU A 52 5.45 -2.40 -0.28
CA LEU A 52 4.24 -1.69 -0.68
C LEU A 52 3.54 -2.31 -1.88
N SER A 53 4.30 -2.92 -2.81
CA SER A 53 3.75 -3.52 -4.03
C SER A 53 2.81 -4.70 -3.78
N TYR A 54 2.81 -5.28 -2.58
CA TYR A 54 1.98 -6.44 -2.26
C TYR A 54 1.29 -6.40 -0.89
N CYS A 55 1.67 -5.52 0.04
CA CYS A 55 1.20 -5.62 1.42
C CYS A 55 -0.33 -5.46 1.56
N GLY A 56 -0.98 -4.68 0.70
CA GLY A 56 -2.41 -4.53 0.63
C GLY A 56 -3.10 -5.81 0.13
N ILE A 57 -2.73 -6.32 -1.05
CA ILE A 57 -3.36 -7.54 -1.58
C ILE A 57 -3.02 -8.76 -0.73
N GLY A 58 -1.79 -8.88 -0.25
CA GLY A 58 -1.37 -9.99 0.60
C GLY A 58 -2.18 -10.06 1.88
N ALA A 59 -2.36 -8.93 2.57
CA ALA A 59 -3.18 -8.89 3.78
C ALA A 59 -4.67 -9.10 3.48
N THR A 60 -5.16 -8.62 2.34
CA THR A 60 -6.54 -8.86 1.90
C THR A 60 -6.80 -10.36 1.68
N LEU A 61 -5.89 -11.05 0.99
CA LEU A 61 -5.93 -12.51 0.83
C LEU A 61 -5.90 -13.21 2.19
N THR A 62 -5.02 -12.81 3.10
CA THR A 62 -4.97 -13.40 4.45
C THR A 62 -6.30 -13.25 5.20
N CYS A 63 -6.94 -12.08 5.12
CA CYS A 63 -8.24 -11.85 5.75
C CYS A 63 -9.36 -12.70 5.11
N VAL A 64 -9.33 -12.88 3.78
CA VAL A 64 -10.41 -13.57 3.04
C VAL A 64 -10.25 -15.09 3.08
N GLU A 65 -9.03 -15.59 2.91
CA GLU A 65 -8.71 -17.02 2.85
C GLU A 65 -8.49 -17.62 4.25
N GLY A 66 -8.17 -16.80 5.25
CA GLY A 66 -7.87 -17.25 6.61
C GLY A 66 -6.50 -17.94 6.76
N THR A 67 -5.66 -17.90 5.73
CA THR A 67 -4.30 -18.48 5.73
C THR A 67 -3.28 -17.45 5.21
N TRP A 68 -1.98 -17.73 5.38
CA TRP A 68 -0.91 -16.87 4.90
C TRP A 68 -0.39 -17.27 3.51
N ASP A 69 -1.04 -18.20 2.82
CA ASP A 69 -0.52 -18.73 1.56
C ASP A 69 -0.70 -17.73 0.41
N GLY A 70 -1.81 -17.00 0.38
CA GLY A 70 -2.00 -15.85 -0.50
C GLY A 70 -0.92 -14.78 -0.29
N TRP A 71 -0.59 -14.44 0.96
CA TRP A 71 0.50 -13.51 1.30
C TRP A 71 1.84 -13.96 0.72
N LYS A 72 2.26 -15.20 0.98
CA LYS A 72 3.56 -15.72 0.51
C LYS A 72 3.68 -15.63 -1.02
N ARG A 73 2.60 -15.96 -1.73
CA ARG A 73 2.54 -15.93 -3.19
C ARG A 73 2.79 -14.52 -3.74
N VAL A 74 2.11 -13.52 -3.20
CA VAL A 74 2.25 -12.14 -3.68
C VAL A 74 3.54 -11.47 -3.17
N ALA A 75 4.04 -11.89 -2.01
CA ALA A 75 5.31 -11.42 -1.46
C ALA A 75 6.49 -11.81 -2.35
N GLN A 76 6.56 -13.06 -2.78
CA GLN A 76 7.61 -13.53 -3.71
C GLN A 76 7.63 -12.68 -5.00
N ARG A 77 6.45 -12.43 -5.60
CA ARG A 77 6.32 -11.57 -6.78
C ARG A 77 6.82 -10.14 -6.52
N GLY A 78 6.59 -9.60 -5.33
CA GLY A 78 7.07 -8.27 -4.95
C GLY A 78 8.58 -8.21 -4.70
N GLU A 79 9.16 -9.30 -4.17
CA GLU A 79 10.61 -9.43 -3.96
C GLU A 79 11.38 -9.44 -5.29
N GLU A 80 10.83 -10.11 -6.30
CA GLU A 80 11.42 -10.21 -7.65
C GLU A 80 11.15 -8.98 -8.53
N MET A 81 10.34 -8.02 -8.05
CA MET A 81 9.96 -6.83 -8.81
C MET A 81 11.15 -5.87 -9.01
N GLY A 82 11.44 -5.56 -10.27
CA GLY A 82 12.30 -4.43 -10.65
C GLY A 82 11.59 -3.09 -10.45
N MET A 83 12.33 -2.03 -10.08
CA MET A 83 11.73 -0.77 -9.65
C MET A 83 10.91 -0.04 -10.71
N ASP A 84 11.22 -0.22 -12.00
CA ASP A 84 10.40 0.31 -13.10
C ASP A 84 9.01 -0.33 -13.14
N GLY A 85 8.84 -1.51 -12.54
CA GLY A 85 7.58 -2.23 -12.41
C GLY A 85 6.70 -1.79 -11.24
N PHE A 86 7.15 -0.87 -10.38
CA PHE A 86 6.42 -0.50 -9.16
C PHE A 86 5.02 0.05 -9.48
N THR A 87 4.91 0.98 -10.43
CA THR A 87 3.63 1.57 -10.85
C THR A 87 2.64 0.50 -11.30
N ALA A 88 3.07 -0.43 -12.16
CA ALA A 88 2.25 -1.53 -12.64
C ALA A 88 1.88 -2.53 -11.52
N ALA A 89 2.77 -2.72 -10.54
CA ALA A 89 2.47 -3.58 -9.39
C ALA A 89 1.39 -2.97 -8.48
N MET A 90 1.38 -1.65 -8.30
CA MET A 90 0.32 -0.95 -7.56
C MET A 90 -1.03 -1.02 -8.30
N ASP A 91 -1.03 -0.87 -9.63
CA ASP A 91 -2.25 -1.03 -10.43
C ASP A 91 -2.82 -2.45 -10.34
N ARG A 92 -1.96 -3.46 -10.51
CA ARG A 92 -2.36 -4.86 -10.32
C ARG A 92 -2.87 -5.14 -8.92
N GLN A 93 -2.22 -4.63 -7.88
CA GLN A 93 -2.67 -4.77 -6.50
C GLN A 93 -4.08 -4.18 -6.31
N LYS A 94 -4.35 -3.00 -6.88
CA LYS A 94 -5.69 -2.37 -6.88
C LYS A 94 -6.73 -3.25 -7.58
N GLU A 95 -6.40 -3.79 -8.76
CA GLU A 95 -7.29 -4.68 -9.52
C GLU A 95 -7.59 -5.98 -8.76
N GLU A 96 -6.57 -6.62 -8.20
CA GLU A 96 -6.71 -7.87 -7.44
C GLU A 96 -7.55 -7.66 -6.16
N ILE A 97 -7.32 -6.57 -5.42
CA ILE A 97 -8.13 -6.19 -4.24
C ILE A 97 -9.59 -5.98 -4.66
N THR A 98 -9.80 -5.20 -5.72
CA THR A 98 -11.15 -4.86 -6.22
C THR A 98 -11.89 -6.12 -6.64
N ALA A 99 -11.25 -7.00 -7.42
CA ALA A 99 -11.84 -8.25 -7.88
C ALA A 99 -12.19 -9.17 -6.70
N LEU A 100 -11.28 -9.33 -5.74
CA LEU A 100 -11.48 -10.19 -4.58
C LEU A 100 -12.64 -9.71 -3.71
N LEU A 101 -12.69 -8.43 -3.37
CA LEU A 101 -13.73 -7.88 -2.51
C LEU A 101 -15.06 -7.74 -3.24
N SER A 102 -15.07 -7.42 -4.54
CA SER A 102 -16.31 -7.35 -5.33
C SER A 102 -17.04 -8.69 -5.37
N GLY A 103 -16.31 -9.81 -5.29
CA GLY A 103 -16.87 -11.16 -5.22
C GLY A 103 -17.57 -11.53 -3.90
N LEU A 104 -17.41 -10.74 -2.84
CA LEU A 104 -18.04 -10.98 -1.54
C LEU A 104 -19.41 -10.31 -1.46
N ALA A 105 -20.39 -10.95 -0.80
CA ALA A 105 -21.62 -10.25 -0.44
C ALA A 105 -21.36 -9.18 0.62
N GLU A 106 -22.16 -8.10 0.64
CA GLU A 106 -22.02 -7.03 1.65
C GLU A 106 -22.14 -7.59 3.08
N GLU A 107 -23.10 -8.50 3.29
CA GLU A 107 -23.32 -9.19 4.57
C GLU A 107 -22.12 -10.03 5.02
N GLU A 108 -21.34 -10.59 4.08
CA GLU A 108 -20.12 -11.33 4.46
C GLU A 108 -19.05 -10.41 5.04
N VAL A 109 -18.96 -9.17 4.54
CA VAL A 109 -18.00 -8.18 5.07
C VAL A 109 -18.36 -7.80 6.50
N SER A 110 -19.64 -7.71 6.85
CA SER A 110 -20.07 -7.38 8.21
C SER A 110 -20.05 -8.57 9.18
N THR A 111 -20.38 -9.78 8.70
CA THR A 111 -20.65 -10.94 9.58
C THR A 111 -19.56 -12.01 9.61
N ARG A 112 -18.82 -12.23 8.51
CA ARG A 112 -17.79 -13.27 8.46
C ARG A 112 -16.66 -12.90 9.39
N THR A 113 -16.10 -13.87 10.10
CA THR A 113 -14.96 -13.65 11.00
C THR A 113 -13.63 -13.85 10.26
N ALA A 114 -12.62 -13.11 10.68
CA ALA A 114 -11.23 -13.23 10.24
C ALA A 114 -10.30 -13.05 11.44
N LYS A 115 -9.07 -13.58 11.34
CA LYS A 115 -8.05 -13.44 12.38
C LYS A 115 -7.01 -12.41 11.98
N ASN A 116 -6.66 -11.53 12.91
CA ASN A 116 -5.51 -10.64 12.74
C ASN A 116 -4.19 -11.39 13.06
N PRO A 117 -3.01 -10.77 12.85
CA PRO A 117 -1.73 -11.42 13.13
C PRO A 117 -1.49 -11.78 14.60
N LEU A 118 -2.25 -11.21 15.53
CA LEU A 118 -2.23 -11.56 16.96
C LEU A 118 -3.17 -12.73 17.29
N GLY A 119 -3.85 -13.31 16.29
CA GLY A 119 -4.82 -14.38 16.45
C GLY A 119 -6.19 -13.93 16.97
N GLN A 120 -6.43 -12.62 17.10
CA GLN A 120 -7.71 -12.10 17.55
C GLN A 120 -8.76 -12.24 16.44
N GLU A 121 -9.95 -12.73 16.80
CA GLU A 121 -11.08 -12.83 15.88
C GLU A 121 -11.80 -11.48 15.78
N LEU A 122 -11.99 -11.03 14.55
CA LEU A 122 -12.66 -9.77 14.19
C LEU A 122 -13.69 -10.06 13.10
N SER A 123 -14.65 -9.16 12.87
CA SER A 123 -15.39 -9.19 11.61
C SER A 123 -14.44 -8.94 10.44
N LEU A 124 -14.77 -9.47 9.26
CA LEU A 124 -13.95 -9.36 8.06
C LEU A 124 -13.69 -7.90 7.70
N GLY A 125 -14.72 -7.06 7.70
CA GLY A 125 -14.58 -5.63 7.43
C GLY A 125 -13.62 -4.95 8.40
N ARG A 126 -13.65 -5.31 9.68
CA ARG A 126 -12.69 -4.79 10.67
C ARG A 126 -11.28 -5.31 10.42
N ALA A 127 -11.10 -6.59 10.09
CA ALA A 127 -9.81 -7.14 9.73
C ALA A 127 -9.22 -6.44 8.49
N LEU A 128 -10.03 -6.18 7.47
CA LEU A 128 -9.61 -5.46 6.25
C LEU A 128 -9.23 -3.99 6.55
N MET A 129 -9.90 -3.33 7.50
CA MET A 129 -9.47 -2.00 7.94
C MET A 129 -8.15 -2.04 8.74
N GLU A 130 -8.02 -2.98 9.67
CA GLU A 130 -6.87 -3.04 10.58
C GLU A 130 -5.59 -3.59 9.95
N MET A 131 -5.73 -4.37 8.87
CA MET A 131 -4.61 -4.97 8.16
C MET A 131 -4.35 -4.25 6.83
N PRO A 132 -4.94 -4.61 5.68
CA PRO A 132 -4.49 -4.08 4.40
C PRO A 132 -4.65 -2.56 4.29
N LEU A 133 -5.76 -1.96 4.73
CA LEU A 133 -5.92 -0.50 4.67
C LEU A 133 -4.92 0.23 5.58
N ARG A 134 -4.82 -0.16 6.84
CA ARG A 134 -3.86 0.42 7.79
C ARG A 134 -2.41 0.26 7.32
N TRP A 135 -2.07 -0.88 6.72
CA TRP A 135 -0.71 -1.15 6.24
C TRP A 135 -0.40 -0.31 5.01
N LEU A 136 -1.30 -0.27 4.01
CA LEU A 136 -1.15 0.61 2.84
C LEU A 136 -0.90 2.06 3.27
N GLY A 137 -1.80 2.62 4.09
CA GLY A 137 -1.66 3.99 4.58
C GLY A 137 -0.37 4.22 5.37
N GLY A 138 -0.04 3.32 6.30
CA GLY A 138 1.17 3.44 7.13
C GLY A 138 2.47 3.40 6.34
N TYR A 139 2.63 2.43 5.44
CA TYR A 139 3.85 2.28 4.65
C TYR A 139 3.96 3.33 3.53
N ARG A 140 2.84 3.81 3.00
CA ARG A 140 2.84 4.94 2.07
C ARG A 140 3.23 6.24 2.77
N MET A 141 2.77 6.48 4.00
CA MET A 141 3.26 7.62 4.79
C MET A 141 4.77 7.51 5.07
N GLN A 142 5.27 6.30 5.31
CA GLN A 142 6.71 6.07 5.40
C GLN A 142 7.43 6.46 4.10
N LEU A 143 6.89 6.09 2.93
CA LEU A 143 7.45 6.49 1.62
C LEU A 143 7.45 8.02 1.43
N PHE A 144 6.40 8.72 1.86
CA PHE A 144 6.36 10.18 1.86
C PHE A 144 7.51 10.78 2.67
N LEU A 145 7.76 10.26 3.89
CA LEU A 145 8.87 10.72 4.73
C LEU A 145 10.23 10.43 4.10
N TYR A 146 10.38 9.30 3.41
CA TYR A 146 11.60 8.93 2.70
C TYR A 146 11.88 9.93 1.58
N ALA A 147 10.88 10.20 0.74
CA ALA A 147 10.98 11.16 -0.35
C ALA A 147 11.35 12.57 0.17
N ARG A 148 10.74 13.03 1.28
CA ARG A 148 11.09 14.30 1.93
C ARG A 148 12.54 14.33 2.40
N ALA A 149 13.01 13.27 3.08
CA ALA A 149 14.37 13.19 3.59
C ALA A 149 15.43 13.14 2.47
N LEU A 150 15.05 12.59 1.33
CA LEU A 150 15.84 12.57 0.10
C LEU A 150 15.80 13.89 -0.68
N GLY A 151 15.05 14.90 -0.21
CA GLY A 151 15.02 16.24 -0.81
C GLY A 151 13.88 16.49 -1.80
N ALA A 152 12.90 15.59 -1.92
CA ALA A 152 11.74 15.83 -2.78
C ALA A 152 10.90 17.02 -2.29
N ASP A 153 10.54 17.93 -3.20
CA ASP A 153 9.64 19.05 -2.93
C ASP A 153 8.17 18.60 -2.98
N ILE A 154 7.73 17.97 -1.88
CA ILE A 154 6.38 17.45 -1.70
C ILE A 154 5.77 17.95 -0.39
N GLY A 155 4.44 18.02 -0.33
CA GLY A 155 3.71 18.51 0.84
C GLY A 155 2.55 17.64 1.26
N THR A 156 1.73 18.19 2.16
CA THR A 156 0.51 17.56 2.67
C THR A 156 -0.41 17.05 1.55
N PRO A 157 -0.68 17.79 0.46
CA PRO A 157 -1.56 17.28 -0.61
C PRO A 157 -0.98 16.06 -1.34
N ASP A 158 0.33 15.99 -1.54
CA ASP A 158 0.99 14.82 -2.14
C ASP A 158 0.84 13.60 -1.24
N CYS A 159 0.89 13.79 0.08
CA CYS A 159 0.75 12.73 1.07
C CYS A 159 -0.69 12.21 1.19
N TRP A 160 -1.71 13.06 1.19
CA TRP A 160 -3.08 12.61 1.48
C TRP A 160 -3.92 12.30 0.25
N TYR A 161 -3.62 12.96 -0.88
CA TYR A 161 -4.47 12.92 -2.07
C TYR A 161 -3.72 12.59 -3.35
N GLY A 162 -2.38 12.49 -3.31
CA GLY A 162 -1.59 12.26 -4.51
C GLY A 162 -1.63 13.46 -5.46
N LEU A 163 -1.79 14.67 -4.92
CA LEU A 163 -1.88 15.90 -5.69
C LEU A 163 -0.66 16.77 -5.39
N SER A 164 0.05 17.18 -6.44
CA SER A 164 1.09 18.21 -6.28
C SER A 164 0.47 19.59 -6.20
N ARG A 165 1.01 20.42 -5.32
CA ARG A 165 0.65 21.85 -5.31
C ARG A 165 1.11 22.50 -6.62
N GLU A 166 0.22 23.19 -7.29
CA GLU A 166 0.62 24.19 -8.27
C GLU A 166 1.37 25.29 -7.52
N LYS A 167 2.62 25.54 -7.90
CA LYS A 167 3.32 26.73 -7.41
C LYS A 167 2.67 27.94 -8.10
N PRO A 168 2.28 28.99 -7.36
CA PRO A 168 1.88 30.25 -8.00
C PRO A 168 3.01 30.69 -8.94
N ALA A 169 2.66 31.12 -10.15
CA ALA A 169 3.63 31.73 -11.05
C ALA A 169 4.35 32.87 -10.31
N GLN A 170 5.68 32.81 -10.26
CA GLN A 170 6.52 33.88 -9.73
C GLN A 170 6.70 34.98 -10.78
#